data_AF-A0A2R6CUM5-F1
#
_entry.id   AF-A0A2R6CUM5-F1
#
_cell.length_a   1.000
_cell.length_b   1.000
_cell.length_c   1.000
_cell.angle_alpha   90.00
_cell.angle_beta   90.00
_cell.angle_gamma   90.00
#
_symmetry.space_group_name_H-M   'P 1'
#
loop_
_entity.id
_entity.type
_entity.pdbx_description
1 polymer ?
#
loop_
_entity_poly.entity_id
_entity_poly.type
_entity_poly.pdbx_seq_one_letter_code
_entity_poly.pdbx_strand_id
1 'polypeptide(L)'
;MPEPEDTIRESPVDFDTAVAYALHPEMRRLVILSIAGTFLLPVRMGLFLSSAGFGAGLGVLAIDIVRRVFGLAVALVGAAFFVGGLVGGAFKVVADANILAEKQYGE
;
A
#
# COMPACT_ATOMS: atom_id res chain seq x y z
N MET A 1 11.66 13.54 -30.80
CA MET A 1 11.09 12.71 -29.71
C MET A 1 10.25 13.67 -28.90
N PRO A 2 8.97 13.39 -28.60
CA PRO A 2 8.19 14.27 -27.75
C PRO A 2 8.89 14.34 -26.39
N GLU A 3 9.17 15.55 -25.93
CA GLU A 3 9.80 15.76 -24.64
C GLU A 3 8.81 15.33 -23.56
N PRO A 4 9.25 14.66 -22.47
CA PRO A 4 8.35 14.20 -21.42
C PRO A 4 7.58 15.36 -20.75
N GLU A 5 8.13 16.57 -20.84
CA GLU A 5 7.56 17.82 -20.37
C GLU A 5 6.29 18.21 -21.15
N ASP A 6 6.30 18.05 -22.48
CA ASP A 6 5.16 18.32 -23.34
C ASP A 6 4.04 17.29 -23.14
N THR A 7 4.42 16.04 -22.86
CA THR A 7 3.45 14.95 -22.60
C THR A 7 2.68 15.17 -21.29
N ILE A 8 3.32 15.74 -20.27
CA ILE A 8 2.65 16.09 -19.00
C ILE A 8 1.75 17.33 -19.19
N ARG A 9 2.19 18.29 -19.99
CA ARG A 9 1.47 19.55 -20.24
C ARG A 9 0.22 19.36 -21.09
N GLU A 10 0.21 18.38 -21.98
CA GLU A 10 -0.93 17.99 -22.82
C GLU A 10 -1.73 16.81 -22.24
N SER A 11 -1.44 16.39 -21.00
CA SER A 11 -2.14 15.27 -20.36
C SER A 11 -3.64 15.54 -20.28
N PRO A 12 -4.50 14.71 -20.90
CA PRO A 12 -5.97 14.85 -20.83
C PRO A 12 -6.54 14.45 -19.47
N VAL A 13 -5.68 14.13 -18.50
CA VAL A 13 -6.07 13.67 -17.17
C VAL A 13 -6.13 14.84 -16.20
N ASP A 14 -7.33 15.40 -16.05
CA ASP A 14 -7.64 16.34 -14.98
C ASP A 14 -7.73 15.63 -13.62
N PHE A 15 -7.56 16.38 -12.53
CA PHE A 15 -7.66 15.86 -11.15
C PHE A 15 -8.99 15.16 -10.90
N ASP A 16 -10.10 15.70 -11.41
CA ASP A 16 -11.43 15.10 -11.26
C ASP A 16 -11.54 13.74 -11.95
N THR A 17 -10.92 13.58 -13.12
CA THR A 17 -10.84 12.30 -13.86
C THR A 17 -9.99 11.29 -13.10
N ALA A 18 -8.87 11.72 -12.51
CA ALA A 18 -8.03 10.87 -11.68
C ALA A 18 -8.75 10.40 -10.41
N VAL A 19 -9.51 11.30 -9.76
CA VAL A 19 -10.33 10.98 -8.59
C VAL A 19 -11.44 10.00 -8.95
N ALA A 20 -12.15 10.22 -10.06
CA ALA A 20 -13.19 9.32 -10.55
C ALA A 20 -12.64 7.91 -10.82
N TYR A 21 -11.45 7.79 -11.41
CA TYR A 21 -10.77 6.51 -11.63
C TYR A 21 -10.35 5.85 -10.30
N ALA A 22 -9.83 6.62 -9.35
CA ALA A 22 -9.48 6.12 -8.01
C ALA A 22 -10.70 5.59 -7.24
N LEU A 23 -11.89 6.14 -7.48
CA LEU A 23 -13.16 5.70 -6.91
C LEU A 23 -13.72 4.42 -7.54
N HIS A 24 -13.18 3.98 -8.68
CA HIS A 24 -13.59 2.74 -9.34
C HIS A 24 -13.41 1.54 -8.37
N PRO A 25 -14.34 0.57 -8.30
CA PRO A 25 -14.37 -0.44 -7.23
C PRO A 25 -13.07 -1.21 -7.03
N GLU A 26 -12.33 -1.46 -8.10
CA GLU A 26 -11.07 -2.19 -8.08
C GLU A 26 -9.89 -1.34 -7.61
N MET A 27 -9.76 -0.10 -8.12
CA MET A 27 -8.75 0.85 -7.66
C MET A 27 -9.01 1.27 -6.21
N ARG A 28 -10.27 1.48 -5.85
CA ARG A 28 -10.70 1.78 -4.49
C ARG A 28 -10.27 0.71 -3.49
N ARG A 29 -10.36 -0.57 -3.86
CA ARG A 29 -9.86 -1.67 -3.01
C ARG A 29 -8.36 -1.57 -2.77
N LEU A 30 -7.58 -1.27 -3.82
CA LEU A 30 -6.12 -1.15 -3.71
C LEU A 30 -5.72 0.09 -2.89
N VAL A 31 -6.40 1.21 -3.08
CA VAL A 31 -6.22 2.44 -2.30
C VAL A 31 -6.58 2.22 -0.83
N ILE A 32 -7.70 1.53 -0.55
CA ILE A 32 -8.06 1.17 0.83
C ILE A 32 -7.00 0.24 1.44
N LEU A 33 -6.51 -0.73 0.68
CA LEU A 33 -5.47 -1.66 1.14
C LEU A 33 -4.16 -0.92 1.48
N SER A 34 -3.74 0.02 0.63
CA SER A 34 -2.54 0.82 0.87
C SER A 34 -2.71 1.74 2.06
N ILE A 35 -3.86 2.42 2.19
CA ILE A 35 -4.16 3.29 3.33
C ILE A 35 -4.20 2.47 4.63
N ALA A 36 -4.88 1.33 4.63
CA ALA A 36 -4.92 0.42 5.77
C ALA A 36 -3.51 -0.05 6.16
N GLY A 37 -2.67 -0.41 5.17
CA GLY A 37 -1.27 -0.74 5.38
C GLY A 37 -0.48 0.40 6.05
N THR A 38 -0.66 1.64 5.58
CA THR A 38 -0.02 2.84 6.14
C THR A 38 -0.39 3.10 7.60
N PHE A 39 -1.64 2.89 8.00
CA PHE A 39 -2.06 3.07 9.39
C PHE A 39 -1.70 1.89 10.29
N LEU A 40 -1.69 0.67 9.74
CA LEU A 40 -1.35 -0.54 10.49
C LEU A 40 0.14 -0.59 10.81
N LEU A 41 1.03 -0.16 9.92
CA LEU A 41 2.48 -0.22 10.11
C LEU A 41 2.99 0.49 11.39
N PRO A 42 2.66 1.78 11.64
CA PRO A 42 3.13 2.52 12.82
C PRO A 42 2.59 1.96 14.13
N VAL A 43 1.29 1.63 14.17
CA VAL A 43 0.62 1.06 15.36
C VAL A 43 1.26 -0.27 15.74
N ARG A 44 1.64 -1.08 14.75
CA ARG A 44 2.19 -2.43 14.95
C ARG A 44 3.68 -2.40 15.32
N MET A 45 4.46 -1.50 14.72
CA MET A 45 5.83 -1.22 15.18
C MET A 45 5.84 -0.71 16.63
N GLY A 46 4.87 0.12 17.02
CA GLY A 46 4.71 0.57 18.41
C GLY A 46 4.51 -0.58 19.40
N LEU A 47 3.71 -1.59 19.04
CA LEU A 47 3.50 -2.79 19.87
C LEU A 47 4.73 -3.70 19.97
N PHE A 48 5.57 -3.73 18.93
CA PHE A 48 6.84 -4.47 18.91
C PHE A 48 7.94 -3.76 19.72
N LEU A 49 8.00 -2.43 19.62
CA LEU A 49 9.02 -1.60 20.25
C LEU A 49 8.69 -1.18 21.69
N SER A 50 7.41 -1.22 22.10
CA SER A 50 7.06 -0.99 23.50
C SER A 50 7.46 -2.22 24.33
N SER A 51 8.73 -2.25 24.77
CA SER A 51 9.12 -3.07 25.91
C SER A 51 8.38 -2.51 27.13
N ALA A 52 7.33 -3.20 27.57
CA ALA A 52 6.82 -2.98 28.91
C ALA A 52 7.94 -3.45 29.86
N GLY A 53 8.78 -2.53 30.31
CA GLY A 53 9.80 -2.84 31.30
C GLY A 53 9.11 -3.27 32.59
N PHE A 54 8.98 -4.58 32.83
CA PHE A 54 8.49 -5.08 34.12
C PHE A 54 9.01 -6.49 34.41
N GLY A 55 10.04 -6.58 35.24
CA GLY A 55 10.35 -7.75 36.08
C GLY A 55 11.15 -8.88 35.44
N ALA A 56 12.37 -9.10 35.94
CA ALA A 56 13.15 -10.29 35.63
C ALA A 56 12.50 -11.54 36.27
N GLY A 57 11.74 -12.30 35.48
CA GLY A 57 11.22 -13.62 35.84
C GLY A 57 11.00 -14.48 34.59
N LEU A 58 11.24 -15.78 34.67
CA LEU A 58 11.13 -16.73 33.54
C LEU A 58 9.76 -16.68 32.83
N GLY A 59 8.68 -16.37 33.56
CA GLY A 59 7.34 -16.19 32.98
C GLY A 59 7.18 -14.90 32.16
N VAL A 60 7.94 -13.84 32.49
CA VAL A 60 7.92 -12.56 31.75
C VAL A 60 8.63 -12.72 30.39
N LEU A 61 9.70 -13.51 30.35
CA LEU A 61 10.43 -13.81 29.11
C LEU A 61 9.57 -14.51 28.06
N ALA A 62 8.78 -15.52 28.46
CA ALA A 62 7.90 -16.24 27.53
C ALA A 62 6.80 -15.33 26.96
N ILE A 63 6.20 -14.49 27.81
CA ILE A 63 5.15 -13.53 27.41
C ILE A 63 5.72 -12.47 26.46
N ASP A 64 6.91 -11.96 26.73
CA ASP A 64 7.59 -10.99 25.86
C ASP A 64 7.95 -11.57 24.49
N ILE A 65 8.40 -12.83 24.44
CA ILE A 65 8.69 -13.51 23.17
C ILE A 65 7.41 -13.68 22.36
N VAL A 66 6.33 -14.17 22.97
CA VAL A 66 5.03 -14.33 22.29
C VAL A 66 4.52 -12.99 21.77
N ARG A 67 4.63 -11.92 22.57
CA ARG A 67 4.24 -10.56 22.18
C ARG A 67 5.06 -10.04 21.00
N ARG A 68 6.38 -10.24 21.00
CA ARG A 68 7.28 -9.83 19.91
C ARG A 68 7.02 -10.61 18.62
N VAL A 69 6.82 -11.92 18.72
CA VAL A 69 6.49 -12.77 17.57
C VAL A 69 5.15 -12.36 16.97
N PHE A 70 4.14 -12.13 17.82
CA PHE A 70 2.85 -11.63 17.38
C PHE A 70 2.96 -10.25 16.73
N GLY A 71 3.70 -9.32 17.36
CA GLY A 71 3.97 -7.99 16.81
C GLY A 71 4.66 -8.06 15.45
N LEU A 72 5.64 -8.95 15.28
CA LEU A 72 6.35 -9.16 14.01
C LEU A 72 5.43 -9.74 12.93
N ALA A 73 4.69 -10.80 13.23
CA ALA A 73 3.76 -11.41 12.27
C ALA A 73 2.72 -10.38 11.79
N VAL A 74 2.20 -9.61 12.72
CA VAL A 74 1.22 -8.56 12.45
C VAL A 74 1.87 -7.40 11.67
N ALA A 75 3.12 -7.01 11.96
CA ALA A 75 3.86 -6.03 11.16
C ALA A 75 4.08 -6.51 9.71
N LEU A 76 4.44 -7.77 9.51
CA LEU A 76 4.59 -8.37 8.18
C LEU A 76 3.30 -8.34 7.37
N VAL A 77 2.15 -8.62 7.99
CA VAL A 77 0.84 -8.48 7.32
C VAL A 77 0.58 -7.03 6.91
N GLY A 78 0.92 -6.07 7.78
CA GLY A 78 0.75 -4.65 7.47
C GLY A 78 1.63 -4.21 6.30
N ALA A 79 2.89 -4.64 6.30
CA ALA A 79 3.82 -4.41 5.20
C ALA A 79 3.34 -5.05 3.89
N ALA A 80 2.83 -6.28 3.94
CA ALA A 80 2.27 -6.95 2.77
C ALA A 80 1.06 -6.21 2.19
N PHE A 81 0.18 -5.67 3.04
CA PHE A 81 -0.96 -4.87 2.57
C PHE A 81 -0.53 -3.53 2.00
N PHE A 82 0.46 -2.87 2.60
CA PHE A 82 1.01 -1.62 2.09
C PHE A 82 1.66 -1.82 0.72
N VAL A 83 2.61 -2.75 0.63
CA VAL A 83 3.34 -3.05 -0.61
C VAL A 83 2.38 -3.60 -1.67
N GLY A 84 1.48 -4.51 -1.31
CA GLY A 84 0.48 -5.07 -2.22
C GLY A 84 -0.48 -4.02 -2.77
N GLY A 85 -0.92 -3.06 -1.94
CA GLY A 85 -1.77 -1.95 -2.36
C GLY A 85 -1.05 -1.00 -3.31
N LEU A 86 0.20 -0.62 -2.98
CA LEU A 86 1.02 0.27 -3.81
C LEU A 86 1.40 -0.36 -5.15
N VAL A 87 2.03 -1.54 -5.11
CA VAL A 87 2.51 -2.24 -6.30
C VAL A 87 1.34 -2.67 -7.16
N GLY A 88 0.29 -3.26 -6.55
CA GLY A 88 -0.92 -3.65 -7.26
C GLY A 88 -1.63 -2.45 -7.91
N GLY A 89 -1.70 -1.31 -7.22
CA GLY A 89 -2.23 -0.06 -7.77
C GLY A 89 -1.44 0.44 -8.96
N ALA A 90 -0.11 0.48 -8.85
CA ALA A 90 0.76 0.92 -9.95
C ALA A 90 0.65 0.02 -11.18
N PHE A 91 0.71 -1.30 -11.00
CA PHE A 91 0.54 -2.25 -12.12
C PHE A 91 -0.84 -2.14 -12.75
N LYS A 92 -1.89 -1.93 -11.96
CA LYS A 92 -3.25 -1.79 -12.48
C LYS A 92 -3.40 -0.53 -13.33
N VAL A 93 -2.84 0.59 -12.90
CA VAL A 93 -2.82 1.83 -13.70
C VAL A 93 -2.15 1.59 -15.06
N VAL A 94 -0.99 0.94 -15.07
CA VAL A 94 -0.25 0.63 -16.31
C VAL A 94 -1.03 -0.35 -17.19
N ALA A 95 -1.61 -1.40 -16.61
CA ALA A 95 -2.38 -2.40 -17.34
C ALA A 95 -3.64 -1.78 -17.99
N ASP A 96 -4.40 -0.99 -17.24
CA ASP A 96 -5.60 -0.33 -17.76
C ASP A 96 -5.22 0.69 -18.86
N ALA A 97 -4.11 1.42 -18.69
CA ALA A 97 -3.59 2.33 -19.72
C ALA A 97 -3.19 1.59 -21.01
N ASN A 98 -2.53 0.44 -20.89
CA ASN A 98 -2.17 -0.39 -22.05
C ASN A 98 -3.41 -0.94 -22.76
N ILE A 99 -4.42 -1.41 -22.03
CA ILE A 99 -5.68 -1.91 -22.63
C ILE A 99 -6.41 -0.79 -23.37
N LEU A 100 -6.40 0.43 -22.83
CA LEU A 100 -6.98 1.60 -23.49
C LEU A 100 -6.20 1.97 -24.77
N ALA A 101 -4.87 1.98 -24.69
CA ALA A 101 -4.02 2.26 -25.85
C ALA A 101 -4.20 1.21 -26.96
N GLU A 102 -4.28 -0.07 -26.61
CA GLU A 102 -4.54 -1.15 -27.56
C GLU A 102 -5.91 -0.98 -28.23
N LYS A 103 -6.96 -0.62 -27.49
CA LYS A 103 -8.28 -0.34 -28.08
C LYS A 103 -8.29 0.87 -29.01
N GLN A 104 -7.39 1.83 -28.82
CA GLN A 104 -7.36 3.09 -29.57
C GLN A 104 -6.42 3.04 -30.78
N TYR A 105 -5.36 2.22 -30.74
CA TYR A 105 -4.29 2.18 -31.75
C TYR A 105 -3.99 0.78 -32.29
N GLY A 106 -4.61 -0.27 -31.76
CA GLY A 106 -4.49 -1.64 -32.23
C GLY A 106 -5.44 -1.90 -33.41
N GLU A 107 -5.04 -1.44 -34.61
CA GLU A 107 -5.45 -2.06 -35.87
C GLU A 107 -4.53 -3.24 -36.22
#